data_AF-A0A929VEE5-F1
#
_entry.id   AF-A0A929VEE5-F1
#
_cell.length_a   1.000
_cell.length_b   1.000
_cell.length_c   1.000
_cell.angle_alpha   90.00
_cell.angle_beta   90.00
_cell.angle_gamma   90.00
#
_symmetry.space_group_name_H-M   'P 1'
#
loop_
_entity.id
_entity.type
_entity.pdbx_description
1 polymer ?
#
loop_
_entity_poly.entity_id
_entity_poly.type
_entity_poly.pdbx_seq_one_letter_code
_entity_poly.pdbx_strand_id
1 'polypeptide(L)'
;MLIGLVLLFSLTACTGERKSEIIFTTGFFRNEIFRIGSMRCTTKEINVYLLNAENKYRKTLVESVFNEDVVAVIKDDCLSELSQLMAMDLFAQSKGIVLEASDQAKVGQAAKEYFHSLSDADQEALNQITEEEIASLYQERALAQKVYLYTIRNINPEISDDEARTVTLRQICIYKKTADAFDKISKAKEELEEGGDF
;
A
#
# COMPACT_ATOMS: atom_id res chain seq x y z
N MET A 1 34.25 2.17 87.74
CA MET A 1 33.02 1.49 87.30
C MET A 1 33.23 1.03 85.87
N LEU A 2 33.04 -0.27 85.65
CA LEU A 2 33.51 -1.05 84.51
C LEU A 2 32.35 -1.27 83.52
N ILE A 3 32.61 -0.98 82.23
CA ILE A 3 32.06 -1.57 80.99
C ILE A 3 30.52 -1.60 80.78
N GLY A 4 30.07 -1.00 79.67
CA GLY A 4 28.73 -1.17 79.11
C GLY A 4 28.65 -0.68 77.67
N LEU A 5 29.13 -1.52 76.75
CA LEU A 5 29.12 -1.40 75.28
C LEU A 5 27.67 -1.23 74.74
N VAL A 6 27.36 -0.11 74.11
CA VAL A 6 26.14 0.05 73.28
C VAL A 6 26.58 0.30 71.84
N LEU A 7 26.42 -0.73 71.00
CA LEU A 7 26.62 -0.68 69.56
C LEU A 7 25.63 0.31 68.92
N LEU A 8 26.14 1.37 68.31
CA LEU A 8 25.43 2.18 67.33
C LEU A 8 25.41 1.45 65.99
N PHE A 9 24.35 0.69 65.72
CA PHE A 9 24.02 0.25 64.36
C PHE A 9 23.39 1.42 63.61
N SER A 10 24.20 2.12 62.81
CA SER A 10 23.74 3.10 61.84
C SER A 10 23.07 2.37 60.66
N LEU A 11 21.74 2.23 60.71
CA LEU A 11 20.94 1.90 59.54
C LEU A 11 20.79 3.17 58.70
N THR A 12 21.75 3.42 57.80
CA THR A 12 21.54 4.34 56.68
C THR A 12 20.53 3.70 55.73
N ALA A 13 19.26 4.03 55.93
CA ALA A 13 18.22 3.80 54.95
C ALA A 13 18.53 4.68 53.73
N CYS A 14 19.09 4.09 52.68
CA CYS A 14 19.10 4.69 51.36
C CYS A 14 17.66 4.78 50.85
N THR A 15 16.93 5.81 51.24
CA THR A 15 15.69 6.23 50.57
C THR A 15 16.09 6.88 49.25
N GLY A 16 16.48 6.04 48.29
CA GLY A 16 16.49 6.44 46.89
C GLY A 16 15.04 6.67 46.50
N GLU A 17 14.66 7.94 46.36
CA GLU A 17 13.40 8.36 45.76
C GLU A 17 13.34 7.79 44.34
N ARG A 18 12.86 6.54 44.22
CA ARG A 18 12.50 5.97 42.93
C ARG A 18 11.20 6.66 42.53
N LYS A 19 11.32 7.78 41.82
CA LYS A 19 10.24 8.27 40.96
C LYS A 19 9.89 7.15 39.99
N SER A 20 8.82 6.43 40.29
CA SER A 20 8.18 5.53 39.35
C SER A 20 7.63 6.40 38.22
N GLU A 21 8.39 6.49 37.13
CA GLU A 21 7.90 7.06 35.88
C GLU A 21 6.94 6.04 35.26
N ILE A 22 5.64 6.33 35.39
CA ILE A 22 4.60 5.52 34.77
C ILE A 22 4.48 5.97 33.32
N ILE A 23 5.12 5.22 32.42
CA ILE A 23 4.97 5.42 30.98
C ILE A 23 3.74 4.63 30.53
N PHE A 24 2.66 5.35 30.22
CA PHE A 24 1.52 4.76 29.50
C PHE A 24 1.91 4.59 28.03
N THR A 25 2.49 3.45 27.69
CA THR A 25 2.54 3.05 26.28
C THR A 25 1.12 2.69 25.87
N THR A 26 0.47 3.49 25.04
CA THR A 26 -0.76 3.05 24.37
C THR A 26 -0.36 1.93 23.42
N GLY A 27 -0.43 0.67 23.87
CA GLY A 27 -0.23 -0.49 23.01
C GLY A 27 -1.28 -0.53 21.90
N PHE A 28 -1.11 -1.49 20.99
CA PHE A 28 -2.13 -1.78 20.00
C PHE A 28 -3.40 -2.32 20.67
N PHE A 29 -4.55 -1.88 20.18
CA PHE A 29 -5.83 -2.48 20.55
C PHE A 29 -5.92 -3.89 19.94
N ARG A 30 -6.84 -4.72 20.45
CA ARG A 30 -7.11 -6.04 19.87
C ARG A 30 -7.50 -5.86 18.40
N ASN A 31 -6.83 -6.59 17.50
CA ASN A 31 -7.00 -6.55 16.04
C ASN A 31 -6.46 -5.29 15.33
N GLU A 32 -5.63 -4.48 16.00
CA GLU A 32 -4.90 -3.39 15.34
C GLU A 32 -3.58 -3.92 14.76
N ILE A 33 -3.34 -3.67 13.47
CA ILE A 33 -2.14 -4.10 12.75
C ILE A 33 -1.05 -3.03 12.82
N PHE A 34 -1.43 -1.78 12.55
CA PHE A 34 -0.53 -0.63 12.65
C PHE A 34 -1.30 0.67 12.87
N ARG A 35 -0.57 1.74 13.21
CA ARG A 35 -1.12 3.08 13.46
C ARG A 35 -0.30 4.14 12.75
N ILE A 36 -0.98 5.12 12.18
CA ILE A 36 -0.36 6.34 11.65
C ILE A 36 -1.13 7.53 12.22
N GLY A 37 -0.45 8.38 12.99
CA GLY A 37 -1.09 9.51 13.67
C GLY A 37 -2.27 9.08 14.55
N SER A 38 -3.46 9.63 14.26
CA SER A 38 -4.71 9.29 14.95
C SER A 38 -5.47 8.12 14.31
N MET A 39 -5.06 7.64 13.14
CA MET A 39 -5.72 6.57 12.41
C MET A 39 -5.08 5.22 12.74
N ARG A 40 -5.89 4.17 12.77
CA ARG A 40 -5.47 2.79 13.05
C ARG A 40 -5.93 1.89 11.90
N CYS A 41 -5.10 0.92 11.53
CA CYS A 41 -5.50 -0.12 10.59
C CYS A 41 -5.86 -1.40 11.34
N THR A 42 -7.02 -1.98 11.02
CA THR A 42 -7.52 -3.21 11.66
C THR A 42 -7.29 -4.46 10.82
N THR A 43 -7.35 -5.64 11.45
CA THR A 43 -7.26 -6.93 10.75
C THR A 43 -8.33 -7.08 9.67
N LYS A 44 -9.56 -6.58 9.91
CA LYS A 44 -10.65 -6.64 8.93
C LYS A 44 -10.31 -5.84 7.68
N GLU A 45 -9.82 -4.61 7.86
CA GLU A 45 -9.48 -3.71 6.76
C GLU A 45 -8.39 -4.33 5.88
N ILE A 46 -7.30 -4.80 6.48
CA ILE A 46 -6.21 -5.37 5.68
C ILE A 46 -6.63 -6.67 4.97
N ASN A 47 -7.52 -7.47 5.58
CA ASN A 47 -8.03 -8.68 4.94
C ASN A 47 -8.79 -8.37 3.64
N VAL A 48 -9.47 -7.23 3.53
CA VAL A 48 -10.12 -6.80 2.27
C VAL A 48 -9.09 -6.61 1.16
N TYR A 49 -7.97 -5.94 1.47
CA TYR A 49 -6.91 -5.68 0.51
C TYR A 49 -6.19 -6.97 0.12
N LEU A 50 -5.89 -7.83 1.10
CA LEU A 50 -5.26 -9.12 0.86
C LEU A 50 -6.14 -10.04 0.00
N LEU A 51 -7.43 -10.14 0.29
CA LEU A 51 -8.38 -10.93 -0.49
C LEU A 51 -8.44 -10.45 -1.95
N ASN A 52 -8.53 -9.14 -2.16
CA ASN A 52 -8.57 -8.56 -3.50
C ASN A 52 -7.25 -8.75 -4.25
N ALA A 53 -6.11 -8.58 -3.58
CA ALA A 53 -4.80 -8.81 -4.14
C ALA A 53 -4.64 -10.28 -4.55
N GLU A 54 -4.97 -11.20 -3.65
CA GLU A 54 -4.93 -12.63 -3.89
C GLU A 54 -5.78 -13.02 -5.12
N ASN A 55 -7.03 -12.54 -5.19
CA ASN A 55 -7.91 -12.77 -6.33
C ASN A 55 -7.32 -12.25 -7.65
N LYS A 56 -6.69 -11.06 -7.62
CA LYS A 56 -6.00 -10.47 -8.78
C LYS A 56 -4.80 -11.31 -9.22
N TYR A 57 -3.96 -11.74 -8.28
CA TYR A 57 -2.78 -12.54 -8.58
C TYR A 57 -3.14 -13.95 -9.03
N ARG A 58 -4.12 -14.62 -8.41
CA ARG A 58 -4.58 -15.96 -8.83
C ARG A 58 -5.13 -15.96 -10.26
N LYS A 59 -5.77 -14.87 -10.69
CA LYS A 59 -6.27 -14.74 -12.06
C LYS A 59 -5.17 -14.59 -13.11
N THR A 60 -4.01 -14.05 -12.72
CA THR A 60 -2.95 -13.63 -13.64
C THR A 60 -1.75 -14.57 -13.64
N LEU A 61 -1.45 -15.18 -12.49
CA LEU A 61 -0.29 -16.05 -12.30
C LEU A 61 -0.69 -17.52 -12.32
N VAL A 62 0.21 -18.37 -12.80
CA VAL A 62 0.08 -19.82 -12.71
C VAL A 62 0.28 -20.25 -11.25
N GLU A 63 -0.55 -21.17 -10.76
CA GLU A 63 -0.60 -21.55 -9.34
C GLU A 63 0.74 -22.04 -8.77
N SER A 64 1.61 -22.61 -9.61
CA SER A 64 2.97 -23.02 -9.25
C SER A 64 3.91 -21.88 -8.83
N VAL A 65 3.52 -20.62 -9.04
CA VAL A 65 4.30 -19.43 -8.69
C VAL A 65 4.00 -18.95 -7.27
N PHE A 66 2.86 -19.34 -6.69
CA PHE A 66 2.51 -18.95 -5.32
C PHE A 66 3.35 -19.72 -4.30
N ASN A 67 4.33 -19.03 -3.73
CA ASN A 67 5.17 -19.49 -2.63
C ASN A 67 5.17 -18.48 -1.48
N GLU A 68 5.89 -18.77 -0.40
CA GLU A 68 5.96 -17.90 0.78
C GLU A 68 6.52 -16.51 0.47
N ASP A 69 7.50 -16.40 -0.44
CA ASP A 69 8.10 -15.11 -0.84
C ASP A 69 7.08 -14.22 -1.55
N VAL A 70 6.32 -14.79 -2.50
CA VAL A 70 5.26 -14.05 -3.22
C VAL A 70 4.19 -13.58 -2.25
N VAL A 71 3.78 -14.43 -1.30
CA VAL A 71 2.80 -14.07 -0.27
C VAL A 71 3.34 -12.95 0.63
N ALA A 72 4.63 -12.96 0.98
CA ALA A 72 5.25 -11.90 1.76
C ALA A 72 5.22 -10.56 1.00
N VAL A 73 5.57 -10.56 -0.29
CA VAL A 73 5.50 -9.36 -1.14
C VAL A 73 4.07 -8.81 -1.23
N ILE A 74 3.07 -9.66 -1.43
CA ILE A 74 1.66 -9.23 -1.47
C ILE A 74 1.25 -8.56 -0.14
N LYS A 75 1.68 -9.12 0.99
CA LYS A 75 1.39 -8.54 2.31
C LYS A 75 2.05 -7.17 2.48
N ASP A 76 3.32 -7.05 2.12
CA ASP A 76 4.07 -5.80 2.21
C ASP A 76 3.47 -4.73 1.30
N ASP A 77 3.06 -5.09 0.09
CA ASP A 77 2.38 -4.19 -0.85
C ASP A 77 1.04 -3.69 -0.28
N CYS A 78 0.21 -4.58 0.27
CA CYS A 78 -1.05 -4.19 0.90
C CYS A 78 -0.84 -3.29 2.14
N LEU A 79 0.17 -3.57 2.96
CA LEU A 79 0.55 -2.74 4.11
C LEU A 79 1.01 -1.34 3.66
N SER A 80 1.82 -1.29 2.60
CA SER A 80 2.30 -0.03 2.02
C SER A 80 1.16 0.79 1.44
N GLU A 81 0.25 0.18 0.68
CA GLU A 81 -0.91 0.85 0.10
C GLU A 81 -1.81 1.44 1.20
N LEU A 82 -2.16 0.65 2.22
CA LEU A 82 -2.97 1.13 3.35
C LEU A 82 -2.27 2.25 4.13
N SER A 83 -0.96 2.13 4.34
CA SER A 83 -0.19 3.18 5.01
C SER A 83 -0.23 4.51 4.25
N GLN A 84 -0.14 4.44 2.91
CA GLN A 84 -0.25 5.62 2.06
C GLN A 84 -1.66 6.23 2.11
N LEU A 85 -2.71 5.41 2.03
CA LEU A 85 -4.09 5.88 2.15
C LEU A 85 -4.33 6.61 3.48
N MET A 86 -3.90 6.04 4.61
CA MET A 86 -4.02 6.68 5.92
C MET A 86 -3.24 8.00 5.99
N ALA A 87 -2.04 8.05 5.41
CA ALA A 87 -1.27 9.30 5.35
C ALA A 87 -1.98 10.37 4.51
N MET A 88 -2.60 9.98 3.40
CA MET A 88 -3.38 10.88 2.54
C MET A 88 -4.65 11.37 3.24
N ASP A 89 -5.33 10.53 4.03
CA ASP A 89 -6.50 10.93 4.80
C ASP A 89 -6.15 11.90 5.94
N LEU A 90 -5.06 11.65 6.67
CA LEU A 90 -4.54 12.62 7.65
C LEU A 90 -4.19 13.95 6.98
N PHE A 91 -3.59 13.90 5.79
CA PHE A 91 -3.32 15.10 5.02
C PHE A 91 -4.60 15.81 4.59
N ALA A 92 -5.62 15.08 4.12
CA ALA A 92 -6.92 15.62 3.75
C ALA A 92 -7.56 16.35 4.93
N GLN A 93 -7.58 15.73 6.12
CA GLN A 93 -8.06 16.32 7.36
C GLN A 93 -7.30 17.62 7.68
N SER A 94 -5.98 17.63 7.57
CA SER A 94 -5.15 18.82 7.83
C SER A 94 -5.41 19.98 6.86
N LYS A 95 -5.88 19.69 5.64
CA LYS A 95 -6.17 20.66 4.58
C LYS A 95 -7.65 20.99 4.44
N GLY A 96 -8.52 20.34 5.23
CA GLY A 96 -9.97 20.47 5.09
C GLY A 96 -10.51 19.97 3.75
N ILE A 97 -9.83 19.00 3.14
CA ILE A 97 -10.29 18.37 1.89
C ILE A 97 -11.35 17.34 2.27
N VAL A 98 -12.53 17.44 1.65
CA VAL A 98 -13.68 16.57 1.93
C VAL A 98 -14.33 16.09 0.64
N LEU A 99 -14.97 14.91 0.71
CA LEU A 99 -15.81 14.39 -0.36
C LEU A 99 -17.11 15.19 -0.46
N GLU A 100 -17.49 15.60 -1.67
CA GLU A 100 -18.75 16.28 -1.91
C GLU A 100 -19.91 15.28 -1.97
N ALA A 101 -21.16 15.76 -1.91
CA ALA A 101 -22.34 14.88 -1.95
C ALA A 101 -22.37 13.97 -3.19
N SER A 102 -21.91 14.47 -4.34
CA SER A 102 -21.79 13.64 -5.55
C SER A 102 -20.71 12.56 -5.42
N ASP A 103 -19.60 12.84 -4.73
CA ASP A 103 -18.53 11.86 -4.50
C ASP A 103 -19.03 10.78 -3.55
N GLN A 104 -19.66 11.19 -2.45
CA GLN A 104 -20.22 10.30 -1.42
C GLN A 104 -21.28 9.35 -2.00
N ALA A 105 -22.13 9.84 -2.90
CA ALA A 105 -23.13 9.00 -3.56
C ALA A 105 -22.49 7.92 -4.44
N LYS A 106 -21.46 8.26 -5.23
CA LYS A 106 -20.71 7.30 -6.06
C LYS A 106 -19.98 6.28 -5.21
N VAL A 107 -19.34 6.74 -4.13
CA VAL A 107 -18.65 5.89 -3.16
C VAL A 107 -19.61 4.91 -2.50
N GLY A 108 -20.76 5.38 -2.01
CA GLY A 108 -21.76 4.52 -1.40
C GLY A 108 -22.29 3.47 -2.37
N GLN A 109 -22.56 3.85 -3.62
CA GLN A 109 -22.98 2.91 -4.65
C GLN A 109 -21.91 1.84 -4.93
N ALA A 110 -20.65 2.25 -5.11
CA ALA A 110 -19.54 1.33 -5.38
C ALA A 110 -19.27 0.38 -4.19
N ALA A 111 -19.31 0.90 -2.97
CA ALA A 111 -19.15 0.11 -1.75
C ALA A 111 -20.24 -0.96 -1.63
N LYS A 112 -21.49 -0.57 -1.91
CA LYS A 112 -22.64 -1.48 -1.89
C LYS A 112 -22.54 -2.57 -2.96
N GLU A 113 -22.15 -2.20 -4.18
CA GLU A 113 -21.90 -3.16 -5.27
C GLU A 113 -20.81 -4.15 -4.90
N TYR A 114 -19.70 -3.67 -4.31
CA TYR A 114 -18.63 -4.53 -3.84
C TYR A 114 -19.10 -5.47 -2.73
N PHE A 115 -19.77 -4.95 -1.70
CA PHE A 115 -20.26 -5.75 -0.59
C PHE A 115 -21.20 -6.88 -1.04
N HIS A 116 -22.12 -6.59 -1.96
CA HIS A 116 -23.02 -7.59 -2.52
C HIS A 116 -22.36 -8.56 -3.52
N SER A 117 -21.13 -8.27 -3.98
CA SER A 117 -20.35 -9.19 -4.80
C SER A 117 -19.60 -10.25 -3.99
N LEU A 118 -19.44 -10.04 -2.67
CA LEU A 118 -18.74 -10.97 -1.78
C LEU A 118 -19.56 -12.24 -1.60
N SER A 119 -18.91 -13.39 -1.79
CA SER A 119 -19.51 -14.69 -1.45
C SER A 119 -19.58 -14.89 0.07
N ASP A 120 -20.38 -15.86 0.53
CA ASP A 120 -20.44 -16.21 1.96
C ASP A 120 -19.05 -16.58 2.52
N ALA A 121 -18.23 -17.26 1.71
CA ALA A 121 -16.86 -17.63 2.06
C ALA A 121 -15.94 -16.39 2.18
N ASP A 122 -16.12 -15.39 1.30
CA ASP A 122 -15.39 -14.13 1.39
C ASP A 122 -15.79 -13.37 2.66
N GLN A 123 -17.09 -13.31 2.97
CA GLN A 123 -17.57 -12.64 4.19
C GLN A 123 -17.04 -13.30 5.47
N GLU A 124 -16.92 -14.64 5.48
CA GLU A 124 -16.28 -15.38 6.56
C GLU A 124 -14.77 -15.05 6.66
N ALA A 125 -14.05 -15.07 5.55
CA ALA A 125 -12.62 -14.73 5.49
C ALA A 125 -12.32 -13.28 5.93
N LEU A 126 -13.28 -12.38 5.72
CA LEU A 126 -13.21 -10.97 6.13
C LEU A 126 -13.71 -10.73 7.56
N ASN A 127 -13.91 -11.78 8.36
CA ASN A 127 -14.41 -11.71 9.74
C ASN A 127 -15.76 -10.98 9.87
N GLN A 128 -16.71 -11.27 8.97
CA GLN A 128 -18.05 -10.66 8.96
C GLN A 128 -17.94 -9.13 8.89
N ILE A 129 -17.19 -8.63 7.91
CA ILE A 129 -17.12 -7.21 7.62
C ILE A 129 -18.52 -6.68 7.26
N THR A 130 -18.86 -5.46 7.67
CA THR A 130 -20.16 -4.85 7.36
C THR A 130 -20.12 -3.98 6.11
N GLU A 131 -21.29 -3.70 5.53
CA GLU A 131 -21.39 -2.76 4.39
C GLU A 131 -20.85 -1.37 4.76
N GLU A 132 -21.07 -0.91 6.00
CA GLU A 132 -20.53 0.35 6.50
C GLU A 132 -19.00 0.35 6.61
N GLU A 133 -18.41 -0.77 7.07
CA GLU A 133 -16.95 -0.93 7.13
C GLU A 133 -16.35 -0.89 5.71
N ILE A 134 -16.99 -1.55 4.73
CA ILE A 134 -16.60 -1.45 3.32
C ILE A 134 -16.79 -0.03 2.78
N ALA A 135 -17.88 0.65 3.11
CA ALA A 135 -18.14 2.02 2.69
C ALA A 135 -17.05 2.98 3.20
N SER A 136 -16.58 2.80 4.44
CA SER A 136 -15.44 3.56 4.99
C SER A 136 -14.21 3.38 4.12
N LEU A 137 -13.83 2.13 3.78
CA LEU A 137 -12.66 1.86 2.92
C LEU A 137 -12.75 2.55 1.55
N TYR A 138 -13.93 2.56 0.92
CA TYR A 138 -14.13 3.25 -0.34
C TYR A 138 -14.09 4.79 -0.18
N GLN A 139 -14.55 5.33 0.95
CA GLN A 139 -14.43 6.76 1.28
C GLN A 139 -12.97 7.18 1.41
N GLU A 140 -12.16 6.41 2.16
CA GLU A 140 -10.72 6.64 2.33
C GLU A 140 -10.01 6.66 0.97
N ARG A 141 -10.28 5.67 0.11
CA ARG A 141 -9.72 5.63 -1.26
C ARG A 141 -10.14 6.82 -2.12
N ALA A 142 -11.42 7.21 -2.08
CA ALA A 142 -11.91 8.35 -2.85
C ALA A 142 -11.29 9.67 -2.34
N LEU A 143 -11.12 9.80 -1.03
CA LEU A 143 -10.50 10.97 -0.42
C LEU A 143 -9.02 11.06 -0.79
N ALA A 144 -8.29 9.94 -0.76
CA ALA A 144 -6.93 9.85 -1.25
C ALA A 144 -6.82 10.28 -2.72
N GLN A 145 -7.72 9.82 -3.60
CA GLN A 145 -7.75 10.27 -5.00
C GLN A 145 -7.96 11.79 -5.11
N LYS A 146 -8.83 12.37 -4.28
CA LYS A 146 -9.06 13.82 -4.24
C LYS A 146 -7.83 14.58 -3.74
N VAL A 147 -7.12 14.05 -2.74
CA VAL A 147 -5.85 14.59 -2.25
C VAL A 147 -4.77 14.59 -3.34
N TYR A 148 -4.66 13.49 -4.09
CA TYR A 148 -3.72 13.40 -5.21
C TYR A 148 -4.00 14.51 -6.24
N LEU A 149 -5.25 14.60 -6.71
CA LEU A 149 -5.66 15.62 -7.69
C LEU A 149 -5.46 17.05 -7.14
N TYR A 150 -5.78 17.26 -5.86
CA TYR A 150 -5.55 18.55 -5.20
C TYR A 150 -4.07 18.94 -5.15
N THR A 151 -3.18 17.97 -4.96
CA THR A 151 -1.74 18.20 -4.86
C THR A 151 -1.14 18.57 -6.21
N ILE A 152 -1.57 17.90 -7.29
CA ILE A 152 -1.03 18.14 -8.64
C ILE A 152 -1.69 19.29 -9.40
N ARG A 153 -2.80 19.86 -8.90
CA ARG A 153 -3.61 20.87 -9.62
C ARG A 153 -2.85 22.11 -10.08
N ASN A 154 -1.75 22.45 -9.42
CA ASN A 154 -0.92 23.62 -9.72
C ASN A 154 0.41 23.25 -10.39
N ILE A 155 0.60 21.98 -10.74
CA ILE A 155 1.74 21.55 -11.54
C ILE A 155 1.37 21.83 -12.99
N ASN A 156 2.10 22.73 -13.63
CA ASN A 156 2.04 22.93 -15.07
C ASN A 156 3.17 22.14 -15.72
N PRO A 157 2.92 20.93 -16.25
CA PRO A 157 3.94 20.21 -17.00
C PRO A 157 4.12 20.91 -18.36
N GLU A 158 5.10 21.81 -18.44
CA GLU A 158 5.64 22.20 -19.73
C GLU A 158 6.37 20.98 -20.31
N ILE A 159 5.89 20.45 -21.43
CA ILE A 159 6.58 19.41 -22.17
C ILE A 159 7.45 20.12 -23.21
N SER A 160 8.76 19.90 -23.14
CA SER A 160 9.69 20.44 -24.14
C SER A 160 9.39 19.85 -25.52
N ASP A 161 9.59 20.63 -26.59
CA ASP A 161 9.56 20.12 -27.97
C ASP A 161 10.51 18.93 -28.19
N ASP A 162 11.60 18.84 -27.39
CA ASP A 162 12.54 17.71 -27.45
C ASP A 162 11.97 16.44 -26.80
N GLU A 163 11.19 16.57 -25.72
CA GLU A 163 10.50 15.44 -25.05
C GLU A 163 9.25 14.99 -25.82
N ALA A 164 8.60 15.91 -26.53
CA ALA A 164 7.45 15.61 -27.39
C ALA A 164 7.84 15.04 -28.77
N ARG A 165 9.14 14.93 -29.08
CA ARG A 165 9.62 14.42 -30.37
C ARG A 165 9.17 12.98 -30.58
N THR A 166 8.32 12.78 -31.59
CA THR A 166 7.89 11.43 -32.00
C THR A 166 8.88 10.85 -33.00
N VAL A 167 9.38 9.63 -32.73
CA VAL A 167 10.21 8.86 -33.67
C VAL A 167 9.41 7.62 -34.09
N THR A 168 9.17 7.45 -35.39
CA THR A 168 8.56 6.24 -35.94
C THR A 168 9.65 5.21 -36.21
N LEU A 169 9.61 4.09 -35.49
CA LEU A 169 10.53 2.96 -35.69
C LEU A 169 9.84 1.88 -36.54
N ARG A 170 10.58 1.33 -37.50
CA ARG A 170 10.20 0.09 -38.21
C ARG A 170 11.20 -0.99 -37.80
N GLN A 171 10.70 -2.17 -37.40
CA GLN A 171 11.55 -3.27 -36.91
C GLN A 171 11.25 -4.58 -37.64
N ILE A 172 12.32 -5.25 -38.11
CA ILE A 172 12.27 -6.63 -38.61
C ILE A 172 12.67 -7.54 -37.45
N CYS A 173 11.80 -8.48 -37.07
CA CYS A 173 12.06 -9.43 -35.99
C CYS A 173 12.02 -10.87 -36.54
N ILE A 174 13.04 -11.67 -36.22
CA ILE A 174 13.08 -13.11 -36.53
C ILE A 174 12.87 -13.89 -35.24
N TYR A 175 11.72 -14.55 -35.13
CA TYR A 175 11.29 -15.25 -33.92
C TYR A 175 11.99 -16.59 -33.66
N LYS A 176 12.74 -17.12 -34.64
CA LYS A 176 13.38 -18.44 -34.53
C LYS A 176 14.86 -18.34 -34.88
N LYS A 177 15.72 -18.80 -33.95
CA LYS A 177 17.16 -18.88 -34.18
C LYS A 177 17.45 -20.08 -35.11
N THR A 178 17.50 -19.81 -36.40
CA THR A 178 17.98 -20.74 -37.42
C THR A 178 19.43 -20.40 -37.77
N ALA A 179 20.18 -21.36 -38.32
CA ALA A 179 21.59 -21.16 -38.67
C ALA A 179 21.80 -19.99 -39.66
N ASP A 180 20.79 -19.72 -40.50
CA ASP A 180 20.74 -18.66 -41.52
C ASP A 180 20.09 -17.35 -41.04
N ALA A 181 19.71 -17.23 -39.76
CA ALA A 181 19.02 -16.05 -39.25
C ALA A 181 19.87 -14.78 -39.37
N PHE A 182 21.19 -14.88 -39.14
CA PHE A 182 22.12 -13.75 -39.30
C PHE A 182 22.29 -13.33 -40.76
N ASP A 183 22.32 -14.30 -41.69
CA ASP A 183 22.44 -14.02 -43.12
C ASP A 183 21.18 -13.30 -43.63
N LYS A 184 19.99 -13.71 -43.17
CA LYS A 184 18.72 -13.05 -43.49
C LYS A 184 18.66 -11.61 -42.98
N ILE A 185 19.14 -11.35 -41.76
CA ILE A 185 19.21 -10.00 -41.20
C ILE A 185 20.21 -9.15 -41.99
N SER A 186 21.37 -9.71 -42.32
CA SER A 186 22.42 -9.00 -43.06
C SER A 186 21.93 -8.61 -44.46
N LYS A 187 21.24 -9.53 -45.15
CA LYS A 187 20.65 -9.26 -46.46
C LYS A 187 19.53 -8.23 -46.40
N ALA A 188 18.61 -8.34 -45.43
CA ALA A 188 17.55 -7.34 -45.27
C ALA A 188 18.11 -5.96 -44.92
N LYS A 189 19.20 -5.90 -44.15
CA LYS A 189 19.91 -4.65 -43.85
C LYS A 189 20.54 -4.04 -45.10
N GLU A 190 21.18 -4.85 -45.94
CA GLU A 190 21.78 -4.41 -47.21
C GLU A 190 20.70 -3.89 -48.18
N GLU A 191 19.59 -4.62 -48.35
CA GLU A 191 18.45 -4.19 -49.18
C GLU A 191 17.87 -2.85 -48.70
N LEU A 192 17.77 -2.62 -47.38
CA LEU A 192 17.32 -1.35 -46.80
C LEU A 192 18.35 -0.22 -46.98
N GLU A 193 19.65 -0.50 -46.86
CA GLU A 193 20.73 0.48 -47.08
C GLU A 193 20.84 0.89 -48.57
N GLU A 194 20.45 0.00 -49.49
CA GLU A 194 20.34 0.27 -50.92
C GLU A 194 19.04 0.99 -51.33
N GLY A 195 18.17 1.31 -50.36
CA GLY A 195 16.92 2.05 -50.59
C GLY A 195 15.72 1.16 -50.94
N GLY A 196 15.79 -0.13 -50.65
CA GLY A 196 14.64 -1.04 -50.67
C GLY A 196 13.57 -0.63 -49.66
N ASP A 197 12.33 -1.04 -49.91
CA ASP A 197 11.21 -0.79 -48.99
C ASP A 197 11.27 -1.74 -47.79
N PHE A 198 10.68 -1.29 -46.67
CA PHE A 198 10.63 -2.01 -45.41
C PHE A 198 9.56 -3.10 -45.37
#